data_AF-A0A4Q2DX71-F1
#
_entry.id   AF-A0A4Q2DX71-F1
#
_cell.length_a   1.000
_cell.length_b   1.000
_cell.length_c   1.000
_cell.angle_alpha   90.00
_cell.angle_beta   90.00
_cell.angle_gamma   90.00
#
_symmetry.space_group_name_H-M   'P 1'
#
loop_
_entity.id
_entity.type
_entity.pdbx_description
1 polymer ?
#
loop_
_entity_poly.entity_id
_entity_poly.type
_entity_poly.pdbx_seq_one_letter_code
_entity_poly.pdbx_strand_id
1 'polypeptide(L)'
;MAAFSSQYKAPAGSRSAESAIAFTQNLLSDHEHNRRRRALVLRGHDGIGAMAIQMLVLRGWRVSAHVPVPGSHDTEDAKRYMSEAEDRVRKLGGEEVVFDDGGLPHDPWWDDGRAAAVRVIDGLREDGDVFDAVLDTMGGREIREASERLLRSNGGPDAAPAGGATGAKAVLSLDGNTPWGKNQRRSGIGQFTTLVGETPERIIPTTADNFRAGLRSLKFSSGSGGSVGEEKTKVGYAWISVAQDVDWEGDDVADSIGHVLRLALEHGVKPVVARASTRDEYSPEYAWQSGVIPFEKAPDIFINGDGPLSAGGTMVVKVAAD
;
A
#
# COMPACT_ATOMS: atom_id res chain seq x y z
N MET A 1 47.85 21.05 -23.71
CA MET A 1 47.53 19.60 -23.81
C MET A 1 48.29 18.87 -22.71
N ALA A 2 47.70 18.72 -21.53
CA ALA A 2 48.20 17.85 -20.47
C ALA A 2 47.12 16.80 -20.20
N ALA A 3 47.44 15.54 -20.46
CA ALA A 3 46.53 14.42 -20.29
C ALA A 3 46.56 13.97 -18.81
N PHE A 4 45.43 14.13 -18.11
CA PHE A 4 45.20 13.47 -16.84
C PHE A 4 44.67 12.05 -17.11
N SER A 5 45.57 11.06 -17.04
CA SER A 5 45.20 9.65 -16.96
C SER A 5 44.84 9.30 -15.52
N SER A 6 43.56 9.42 -15.16
CA SER A 6 43.03 8.86 -13.92
C SER A 6 42.73 7.38 -14.13
N GLN A 7 43.60 6.50 -13.60
CA GLN A 7 43.32 5.07 -13.52
C GLN A 7 42.26 4.84 -12.44
N TYR A 8 41.01 4.65 -12.86
CA TYR A 8 39.95 4.17 -11.99
C TYR A 8 40.23 2.70 -11.67
N LYS A 9 40.64 2.42 -10.43
CA LYS A 9 40.85 1.06 -9.92
C LYS A 9 39.53 0.60 -9.33
N ALA A 10 38.81 -0.28 -10.03
CA ALA A 10 37.57 -0.85 -9.54
C ALA A 10 37.80 -1.58 -8.19
N PRO A 11 36.92 -1.40 -7.19
CA PRO A 11 37.03 -2.15 -5.95
C PRO A 11 36.76 -3.64 -6.23
N ALA A 12 37.75 -4.48 -5.92
CA ALA A 12 37.58 -5.92 -5.87
C ALA A 12 36.72 -6.27 -4.65
N GLY A 13 35.49 -6.72 -4.88
CA GLY A 13 34.59 -7.13 -3.79
C GLY A 13 33.41 -7.95 -4.30
N SER A 14 33.52 -9.27 -4.15
CA SER A 14 32.54 -10.32 -4.49
C SER A 14 31.24 -10.29 -3.65
N ARG A 15 30.76 -9.12 -3.23
CA ARG A 15 29.58 -8.97 -2.35
C ARG A 15 28.23 -9.07 -3.08
N SER A 16 28.19 -9.01 -4.41
CA SER A 16 26.93 -9.00 -5.15
C SER A 16 26.21 -10.35 -5.18
N ALA A 17 26.96 -11.46 -5.26
CA ALA A 17 26.38 -12.80 -5.30
C ALA A 17 25.87 -13.24 -3.91
N GLU A 18 26.60 -12.92 -2.84
CA GLU A 18 26.17 -13.19 -1.47
C GLU A 18 24.95 -12.36 -1.08
N SER A 19 24.85 -11.09 -1.50
CA SER A 19 23.65 -10.29 -1.25
C SER A 19 22.44 -10.75 -2.06
N ALA A 20 22.63 -11.22 -3.31
CA ALA A 20 21.56 -11.80 -4.12
C ALA A 20 21.03 -13.12 -3.54
N ILE A 21 21.92 -13.98 -3.03
CA ILE A 21 21.54 -15.23 -2.35
C ILE A 21 20.82 -14.94 -1.03
N ALA A 22 21.32 -13.99 -0.23
CA ALA A 22 20.66 -13.56 1.02
C ALA A 22 19.30 -12.90 0.76
N PHE A 23 19.17 -12.13 -0.32
CA PHE A 23 17.89 -11.53 -0.74
C PHE A 23 16.88 -12.62 -1.12
N THR A 24 17.29 -13.61 -1.91
CA THR A 24 16.43 -14.72 -2.35
C THR A 24 16.02 -15.64 -1.18
N GLN A 25 16.92 -15.86 -0.21
CA GLN A 25 16.59 -16.61 1.01
C GLN A 25 15.66 -15.84 1.96
N ASN A 26 15.81 -14.52 2.06
CA ASN A 26 14.91 -13.67 2.84
C ASN A 26 13.50 -13.58 2.23
N LEU A 27 13.36 -13.61 0.91
CA LEU A 27 12.06 -13.59 0.23
C LEU A 27 11.15 -14.78 0.60
N LEU A 28 11.72 -15.94 0.94
CA LEU A 28 10.97 -17.14 1.32
C LEU A 28 10.77 -17.27 2.84
N SER A 29 11.44 -16.44 3.64
CA SER A 29 11.46 -16.53 5.11
C SER A 29 10.29 -15.80 5.79
N ASP A 30 9.49 -15.04 5.04
CA ASP A 30 8.39 -14.25 5.58
C ASP A 30 7.12 -15.08 5.88
N HIS A 31 7.06 -16.36 5.50
CA HIS A 31 5.86 -17.19 5.66
C HIS A 31 5.97 -18.16 6.82
N GLU A 32 4.85 -18.38 7.51
CA GLU A 32 4.75 -19.53 8.40
C GLU A 32 4.73 -20.80 7.54
N HIS A 33 5.32 -21.89 8.04
CA HIS A 33 5.57 -23.13 7.30
C HIS A 33 4.37 -23.72 6.53
N ASN A 34 3.13 -23.28 6.82
CA ASN A 34 1.91 -23.75 6.17
C ASN A 34 0.95 -22.62 5.73
N ARG A 35 1.34 -21.34 5.75
CA ARG A 35 0.43 -20.24 5.38
C ARG A 35 1.16 -19.06 4.75
N ARG A 36 0.68 -18.62 3.57
CA ARG A 36 1.08 -17.34 2.98
C ARG A 36 0.44 -16.20 3.77
N ARG A 37 1.25 -15.22 4.17
CA ARG A 37 0.75 -14.02 4.84
C ARG A 37 -0.16 -13.22 3.91
N ARG A 38 -1.19 -12.57 4.47
CA ARG A 38 -2.15 -11.73 3.74
C ARG A 38 -1.98 -10.26 4.10
N ALA A 39 -1.89 -9.38 3.11
CA ALA A 39 -1.78 -7.94 3.29
C ALA A 39 -2.96 -7.21 2.64
N LEU A 40 -3.43 -6.14 3.28
CA LEU A 40 -4.33 -5.16 2.68
C LEU A 40 -3.52 -3.91 2.31
N VAL A 41 -3.60 -3.47 1.06
CA VAL A 41 -2.94 -2.24 0.60
C VAL A 41 -4.00 -1.19 0.28
N LEU A 42 -4.00 -0.08 1.02
CA LEU A 42 -4.89 1.04 0.75
C LEU A 42 -4.47 1.77 -0.52
N ARG A 43 -5.44 2.11 -1.38
CA ARG A 43 -5.22 2.66 -2.73
C ARG A 43 -4.22 1.84 -3.54
N GLY A 44 -4.32 0.51 -3.45
CA GLY A 44 -3.34 -0.42 -4.01
C GLY A 44 -3.33 -0.51 -5.55
N HIS A 45 -4.33 0.04 -6.23
CA HIS A 45 -4.42 -0.01 -7.69
C HIS A 45 -3.48 0.96 -8.43
N ASP A 46 -2.95 1.98 -7.77
CA ASP A 46 -2.09 2.99 -8.42
C ASP A 46 -0.94 3.41 -7.49
N GLY A 47 -0.05 4.26 -7.98
CA GLY A 47 0.92 4.92 -7.12
C GLY A 47 1.94 4.00 -6.49
N ILE A 48 2.34 4.42 -5.30
CA ILE A 48 3.16 3.64 -4.38
C ILE A 48 2.43 2.39 -3.87
N GLY A 49 1.09 2.40 -3.85
CA GLY A 49 0.28 1.24 -3.49
C GLY A 49 0.48 0.09 -4.48
N ALA A 50 0.40 0.38 -5.78
CA ALA A 50 0.64 -0.60 -6.85
C ALA A 50 2.07 -1.14 -6.86
N MET A 51 3.07 -0.32 -6.53
CA MET A 51 4.44 -0.79 -6.33
C MET A 51 4.56 -1.72 -5.12
N ALA A 52 3.87 -1.39 -4.03
CA ALA A 52 3.85 -2.23 -2.84
C ALA A 52 3.21 -3.60 -3.08
N ILE A 53 2.13 -3.67 -3.88
CA ILE A 53 1.55 -4.95 -4.31
C ILE A 53 2.62 -5.80 -5.01
N GLN A 54 3.32 -5.24 -6.00
CA GLN A 54 4.37 -5.97 -6.74
C GLN A 54 5.44 -6.50 -5.77
N MET A 55 5.92 -5.66 -4.85
CA MET A 55 6.94 -6.05 -3.88
C MET A 55 6.45 -7.15 -2.92
N LEU A 56 5.23 -7.03 -2.38
CA LEU A 56 4.65 -8.01 -1.46
C LEU A 56 4.38 -9.36 -2.16
N VAL A 57 3.87 -9.32 -3.39
CA VAL A 57 3.64 -10.53 -4.21
C VAL A 57 4.94 -11.22 -4.55
N LEU A 58 6.01 -10.47 -4.89
CA LEU A 58 7.34 -11.03 -5.08
C LEU A 58 7.89 -11.71 -3.82
N ARG A 59 7.48 -11.23 -2.64
CA ARG A 59 7.75 -11.89 -1.35
C ARG A 59 6.81 -13.06 -1.04
N GLY A 60 5.92 -13.44 -1.95
CA GLY A 60 4.96 -14.54 -1.78
C GLY A 60 3.74 -14.24 -0.92
N TRP A 61 3.48 -12.96 -0.61
CA TRP A 61 2.28 -12.57 0.15
C TRP A 61 1.02 -12.63 -0.73
N ARG A 62 -0.11 -12.94 -0.11
CA ARG A 62 -1.45 -12.72 -0.66
C ARG A 62 -1.83 -11.26 -0.44
N VAL A 63 -2.27 -10.55 -1.48
CA VAL A 63 -2.49 -9.10 -1.38
C VAL A 63 -3.88 -8.73 -1.85
N SER A 64 -4.68 -8.14 -0.96
CA SER A 64 -5.94 -7.49 -1.28
C SER A 64 -5.69 -5.99 -1.45
N ALA A 65 -6.24 -5.39 -2.51
CA ALA A 65 -6.09 -3.97 -2.82
C ALA A 65 -7.40 -3.24 -2.52
N HIS A 66 -7.33 -2.21 -1.68
CA HIS A 66 -8.42 -1.26 -1.55
C HIS A 66 -8.35 -0.20 -2.66
N VAL A 67 -9.48 0.11 -3.29
CA VAL A 67 -9.59 1.01 -4.44
C VAL A 67 -10.77 1.96 -4.29
N PRO A 68 -10.54 3.28 -4.24
CA PRO A 68 -11.63 4.23 -4.20
C PRO A 68 -12.28 4.38 -5.58
N VAL A 69 -13.61 4.27 -5.64
CA VAL A 69 -14.34 4.49 -6.90
C VAL A 69 -14.66 5.97 -7.05
N PRO A 70 -14.22 6.63 -8.13
CA PRO A 70 -14.53 8.04 -8.35
C PRO A 70 -16.01 8.21 -8.72
N GLY A 71 -16.74 9.02 -7.96
CA GLY A 71 -18.12 9.41 -8.26
C GLY A 71 -19.16 8.32 -7.97
N SER A 72 -20.30 8.37 -8.67
CA SER A 72 -21.41 7.43 -8.42
C SER A 72 -21.14 6.06 -9.06
N HIS A 73 -21.25 5.00 -8.25
CA HIS A 73 -21.07 3.60 -8.65
C HIS A 73 -21.97 3.12 -9.80
N ASP A 74 -23.13 3.75 -9.99
CA ASP A 74 -24.12 3.29 -10.96
C ASP A 74 -23.83 3.79 -12.39
N THR A 75 -22.76 4.55 -12.58
CA THR A 75 -22.34 5.04 -13.89
C THR A 75 -21.55 3.99 -14.67
N GLU A 76 -21.70 3.97 -16.00
CA GLU A 76 -20.89 3.10 -16.86
C GLU A 76 -19.39 3.41 -16.74
N ASP A 77 -19.04 4.67 -16.44
CA ASP A 77 -17.66 5.08 -16.17
C ASP A 77 -17.11 4.44 -14.88
N ALA A 78 -17.90 4.41 -13.79
CA ALA A 78 -17.49 3.73 -12.56
C ALA A 78 -17.30 2.23 -12.80
N LYS A 79 -18.18 1.57 -13.56
CA LYS A 79 -18.02 0.15 -13.93
C LYS A 79 -16.76 -0.09 -14.76
N ARG A 80 -16.48 0.78 -15.74
CA ARG A 80 -15.25 0.71 -16.55
C ARG A 80 -14.01 0.88 -15.67
N TYR A 81 -14.01 1.88 -14.79
CA TYR A 81 -12.93 2.13 -13.85
C TYR A 81 -12.70 0.92 -12.92
N MET A 82 -13.76 0.35 -12.34
CA MET A 82 -13.66 -0.84 -11.49
C MET A 82 -13.07 -2.03 -12.26
N SER A 83 -13.53 -2.29 -13.48
CA SER A 83 -12.98 -3.35 -14.34
C SER A 83 -11.50 -3.14 -14.64
N GLU A 84 -11.10 -1.91 -14.96
CA GLU A 84 -9.70 -1.58 -15.24
C GLU A 84 -8.81 -1.68 -14.00
N ALA A 85 -9.30 -1.26 -12.84
CA ALA A 85 -8.61 -1.39 -11.57
C ALA A 85 -8.43 -2.86 -11.16
N GLU A 86 -9.45 -3.70 -11.33
CA GLU A 86 -9.35 -5.15 -11.12
C GLU A 86 -8.32 -5.80 -12.03
N ASP A 87 -8.41 -5.55 -13.35
CA ASP A 87 -7.47 -6.09 -14.32
C ASP A 87 -6.04 -5.66 -14.02
N ARG A 88 -5.86 -4.43 -13.55
CA ARG A 88 -4.57 -3.91 -13.15
C ARG A 88 -4.05 -4.61 -11.90
N VAL A 89 -4.81 -4.65 -10.81
CA VAL A 89 -4.38 -5.33 -9.56
C VAL A 89 -4.04 -6.80 -9.84
N ARG A 90 -4.84 -7.47 -10.68
CA ARG A 90 -4.57 -8.85 -11.13
C ARG A 90 -3.25 -8.96 -11.90
N LYS A 91 -2.94 -8.02 -12.80
CA LYS A 91 -1.65 -7.97 -13.53
C LYS A 91 -0.46 -7.72 -12.59
N LEU A 92 -0.66 -7.01 -11.48
CA LEU A 92 0.35 -6.81 -10.44
C LEU A 92 0.52 -8.03 -9.53
N GLY A 93 -0.32 -9.05 -9.69
CA GLY A 93 -0.35 -10.27 -8.88
C GLY A 93 -1.14 -10.14 -7.58
N GLY A 94 -1.87 -9.04 -7.39
CA GLY A 94 -2.87 -8.93 -6.34
C GLY A 94 -4.00 -9.93 -6.55
N GLU A 95 -4.59 -10.37 -5.45
CA GLU A 95 -5.55 -11.45 -5.42
C GLU A 95 -7.00 -10.97 -5.42
N GLU A 96 -7.23 -9.84 -4.75
CA GLU A 96 -8.56 -9.31 -4.48
C GLU A 96 -8.57 -7.80 -4.60
N VAL A 97 -9.70 -7.24 -5.04
CA VAL A 97 -9.95 -5.80 -5.03
C VAL A 97 -11.19 -5.51 -4.20
N VAL A 98 -11.06 -4.58 -3.27
CA VAL A 98 -12.14 -4.10 -2.41
C VAL A 98 -12.40 -2.65 -2.75
N PHE A 99 -13.59 -2.37 -3.24
CA PHE A 99 -14.00 -1.04 -3.66
C PHE A 99 -14.68 -0.28 -2.51
N ASP A 100 -14.37 1.01 -2.38
CA ASP A 100 -15.14 1.94 -1.56
C ASP A 100 -15.90 2.96 -2.43
N ASP A 101 -16.73 3.79 -1.79
CA ASP A 101 -17.55 4.80 -2.44
C ASP A 101 -16.85 6.12 -2.76
N GLY A 102 -15.53 6.19 -2.56
CA GLY A 102 -14.68 7.35 -2.81
C GLY A 102 -14.97 8.55 -1.90
N GLY A 103 -16.03 8.51 -1.09
CA GLY A 103 -16.61 9.69 -0.44
C GLY A 103 -17.36 10.61 -1.42
N LEU A 104 -17.77 11.80 -0.96
CA LEU A 104 -18.50 12.78 -1.77
C LEU A 104 -17.58 13.94 -2.20
N PRO A 105 -17.10 14.02 -3.47
CA PRO A 105 -16.04 14.98 -3.90
C PRO A 105 -16.37 16.44 -3.67
N HIS A 106 -17.65 16.73 -3.54
CA HIS A 106 -18.20 18.07 -3.36
C HIS A 106 -18.54 18.39 -1.91
N ASP A 107 -18.21 17.50 -0.97
CA ASP A 107 -18.33 17.79 0.46
C ASP A 107 -17.22 18.77 0.87
N PRO A 108 -17.56 19.95 1.43
CA PRO A 108 -16.58 20.87 2.01
C PRO A 108 -15.72 20.24 3.12
N TRP A 109 -16.15 19.11 3.67
CA TRP A 109 -15.45 18.30 4.66
C TRP A 109 -14.88 16.99 4.08
N TRP A 110 -14.71 16.90 2.77
CA TRP A 110 -14.05 15.78 2.11
C TRP A 110 -12.68 15.52 2.75
N ASP A 111 -12.50 14.28 3.21
CA ASP A 111 -11.36 13.83 3.99
C ASP A 111 -10.39 12.97 3.15
N ASP A 112 -10.35 13.18 1.84
CA ASP A 112 -9.59 12.36 0.89
C ASP A 112 -10.03 10.88 0.90
N GLY A 113 -11.32 10.64 1.11
CA GLY A 113 -11.91 9.30 1.13
C GLY A 113 -11.54 8.47 2.36
N ARG A 114 -10.94 9.06 3.40
CA ARG A 114 -10.54 8.32 4.60
C ARG A 114 -11.74 7.68 5.30
N ALA A 115 -12.86 8.38 5.41
CA ALA A 115 -14.08 7.84 6.00
C ALA A 115 -14.62 6.64 5.20
N ALA A 116 -14.50 6.66 3.87
CA ALA A 116 -14.89 5.55 3.00
C ALA A 116 -14.00 4.32 3.24
N ALA A 117 -12.68 4.52 3.26
CA ALA A 117 -11.72 3.48 3.57
C ALA A 117 -11.91 2.90 4.99
N VAL A 118 -12.23 3.72 5.99
CA VAL A 118 -12.56 3.25 7.36
C VAL A 118 -13.78 2.32 7.34
N ARG A 119 -14.84 2.67 6.60
CA ARG A 119 -16.03 1.80 6.45
C ARG A 119 -15.67 0.47 5.82
N VAL A 120 -14.81 0.47 4.79
CA VAL A 120 -14.33 -0.77 4.17
C VAL A 120 -13.53 -1.62 5.15
N ILE A 121 -12.59 -1.02 5.90
CA ILE A 121 -11.77 -1.74 6.89
C ILE A 121 -12.65 -2.36 7.99
N ASP A 122 -13.66 -1.63 8.46
CA ASP A 122 -14.60 -2.12 9.46
C ASP A 122 -15.53 -3.20 8.91
N GLY A 123 -15.97 -3.09 7.66
CA GLY A 123 -16.71 -4.13 6.96
C GLY A 123 -15.93 -5.43 6.82
N LEU A 124 -14.66 -5.37 6.35
CA LEU A 124 -13.77 -6.53 6.27
C LEU A 124 -13.63 -7.21 7.64
N ARG A 125 -13.49 -6.43 8.72
CA ARG A 125 -13.42 -6.97 10.08
C ARG A 125 -14.73 -7.66 10.48
N GLU A 126 -15.88 -7.08 10.15
CA GLU A 126 -17.22 -7.61 10.46
C GLU A 126 -17.52 -8.89 9.67
N ASP A 127 -17.07 -8.96 8.43
CA ASP A 127 -17.13 -10.16 7.58
C ASP A 127 -16.18 -11.27 8.06
N GLY A 128 -15.32 -10.95 9.03
CA GLY A 128 -14.38 -11.89 9.63
C GLY A 128 -13.12 -12.08 8.81
N ASP A 129 -12.78 -11.14 7.92
CA ASP A 129 -11.52 -11.15 7.18
C ASP A 129 -10.31 -10.92 8.08
N VAL A 130 -9.21 -11.51 7.64
CA VAL A 130 -8.06 -11.79 8.50
C VAL A 130 -6.78 -11.38 7.76
N PHE A 131 -6.18 -10.25 8.13
CA PHE A 131 -4.96 -9.67 7.50
C PHE A 131 -3.77 -9.62 8.44
N ASP A 132 -2.58 -9.98 7.95
CA ASP A 132 -1.33 -10.00 8.71
C ASP A 132 -0.58 -8.66 8.60
N ALA A 133 -0.87 -7.89 7.55
CA ALA A 133 -0.40 -6.53 7.42
C ALA A 133 -1.45 -5.62 6.77
N VAL A 134 -1.40 -4.34 7.13
CA VAL A 134 -2.06 -3.25 6.39
C VAL A 134 -0.98 -2.25 6.00
N LEU A 135 -0.92 -1.92 4.71
CA LEU A 135 -0.12 -0.82 4.19
C LEU A 135 -1.05 0.35 3.84
N ASP A 136 -0.86 1.44 4.55
CA ASP A 136 -1.62 2.68 4.47
C ASP A 136 -0.88 3.74 3.65
N THR A 137 -1.54 4.21 2.58
CA THR A 137 -1.08 5.31 1.72
C THR A 137 -1.97 6.55 1.82
N MET A 138 -2.91 6.58 2.76
CA MET A 138 -3.89 7.66 2.96
C MET A 138 -3.55 8.48 4.20
N GLY A 139 -3.05 7.83 5.25
CA GLY A 139 -2.79 8.45 6.53
C GLY A 139 -4.07 8.72 7.32
N GLY A 140 -3.88 9.40 8.45
CA GLY A 140 -4.96 9.73 9.37
C GLY A 140 -5.04 8.78 10.56
N ARG A 141 -5.46 9.32 11.70
CA ARG A 141 -5.58 8.56 12.95
C ARG A 141 -6.65 7.48 12.84
N GLU A 142 -7.74 7.81 12.19
CA GLU A 142 -8.91 6.99 11.96
C GLU A 142 -8.57 5.74 11.13
N ILE A 143 -7.74 5.87 10.09
CA ILE A 143 -7.25 4.75 9.28
C ILE A 143 -6.38 3.82 10.11
N ARG A 144 -5.44 4.37 10.90
CA ARG A 144 -4.62 3.58 11.83
C ARG A 144 -5.50 2.81 12.82
N GLU A 145 -6.46 3.47 13.45
CA GLU A 145 -7.30 2.85 14.49
C GLU A 145 -8.24 1.79 13.92
N ALA A 146 -8.79 1.99 12.73
CA ALA A 146 -9.54 0.96 12.01
C ALA A 146 -8.65 -0.24 11.67
N SER A 147 -7.47 0.02 11.11
CA SER A 147 -6.52 -1.03 10.73
C SER A 147 -6.01 -1.83 11.92
N GLU A 148 -5.73 -1.18 13.06
CA GLU A 148 -5.38 -1.88 14.29
C GLU A 148 -6.51 -2.81 14.77
N ARG A 149 -7.77 -2.39 14.65
CA ARG A 149 -8.92 -3.25 15.00
C ARG A 149 -9.02 -4.45 14.06
N LEU A 150 -8.82 -4.24 12.76
CA LEU A 150 -8.78 -5.31 11.75
C LEU A 150 -7.63 -6.30 12.02
N LEU A 151 -6.42 -5.80 12.28
CA LEU A 151 -5.24 -6.64 12.53
C LEU A 151 -5.31 -7.42 13.86
N ARG A 152 -6.10 -6.94 14.83
CA ARG A 152 -6.40 -7.65 16.07
C ARG A 152 -7.52 -8.67 15.94
N SER A 153 -8.26 -8.67 14.83
CA SER A 153 -9.32 -9.65 14.61
C SER A 153 -8.69 -11.04 14.39
N ASN A 154 -9.25 -12.04 15.07
CA ASN A 154 -8.72 -13.40 15.04
C ASN A 154 -9.51 -14.33 14.08
N GLY A 155 -10.41 -13.78 13.26
CA GLY A 155 -11.41 -14.56 12.53
C GLY A 155 -12.39 -15.19 13.53
N GLY A 156 -13.54 -14.56 13.75
CA GLY A 156 -14.46 -15.00 14.80
C GLY A 156 -15.13 -16.35 14.48
N PRO A 157 -15.42 -17.20 15.50
CA PRO A 157 -16.32 -18.35 15.35
C PRO A 157 -17.80 -17.96 15.19
N ASP A 158 -18.15 -16.67 15.35
CA ASP A 158 -19.53 -16.17 15.35
C ASP A 158 -20.13 -15.93 13.95
N ALA A 159 -19.42 -16.29 12.87
CA ALA A 159 -20.03 -16.49 11.56
C ALA A 159 -20.85 -17.79 11.54
N ALA A 160 -21.82 -17.91 12.44
CA ALA A 160 -22.92 -18.86 12.29
C ALA A 160 -23.93 -18.25 11.30
N PRO A 161 -24.53 -19.05 10.40
CA PRO A 161 -25.44 -18.51 9.40
C PRO A 161 -26.69 -18.00 10.12
N ALA A 162 -26.87 -16.68 10.15
CA ALA A 162 -28.16 -16.10 10.44
C ALA A 162 -29.11 -16.53 9.30
N GLY A 163 -29.91 -17.56 9.57
CA GLY A 163 -30.97 -17.96 8.68
C GLY A 163 -32.01 -16.84 8.54
N GLY A 164 -32.25 -16.41 7.31
CA GLY A 164 -33.35 -15.50 6.97
C GLY A 164 -33.06 -14.67 5.72
N ALA A 165 -33.61 -15.09 4.58
CA ALA A 165 -33.52 -14.43 3.27
C ALA A 165 -33.80 -12.91 3.33
N THR A 166 -33.10 -12.06 2.58
CA THR A 166 -33.43 -11.78 1.17
C THR A 166 -32.33 -10.93 0.51
N GLY A 167 -31.83 -11.38 -0.65
CA GLY A 167 -31.42 -10.51 -1.76
C GLY A 167 -30.25 -9.53 -1.57
N ALA A 168 -29.05 -10.01 -1.27
CA ALA A 168 -27.81 -9.36 -1.71
C ALA A 168 -26.75 -10.46 -1.95
N LYS A 169 -26.06 -10.40 -3.08
CA LYS A 169 -25.03 -11.38 -3.45
C LYS A 169 -23.92 -11.36 -2.39
N ALA A 170 -23.90 -12.37 -1.53
CA ALA A 170 -22.69 -12.78 -0.86
C ALA A 170 -21.66 -13.09 -1.95
N VAL A 171 -20.58 -12.30 -2.01
CA VAL A 171 -19.41 -12.65 -2.80
C VAL A 171 -18.87 -13.92 -2.16
N LEU A 172 -19.16 -15.04 -2.82
CA LEU A 172 -18.59 -16.33 -2.47
C LEU A 172 -17.08 -16.17 -2.48
N SER A 173 -16.44 -16.48 -1.35
CA SER A 173 -15.00 -16.71 -1.31
C SER A 173 -14.66 -17.69 -2.44
N LEU A 174 -14.00 -17.19 -3.48
CA LEU A 174 -13.76 -17.90 -4.75
C LEU A 174 -12.64 -18.96 -4.60
N ASP A 175 -12.10 -19.12 -3.40
CA ASP A 175 -10.99 -20.00 -3.10
C ASP A 175 -11.50 -21.35 -2.61
N GLY A 176 -11.92 -22.23 -3.52
CA GLY A 176 -12.20 -23.65 -3.24
C GLY A 176 -11.04 -24.45 -2.60
N ASN A 177 -10.02 -23.80 -2.01
CA ASN A 177 -8.94 -24.36 -1.22
C ASN A 177 -8.40 -23.27 -0.26
N THR A 178 -9.11 -22.89 0.79
CA THR A 178 -8.95 -23.48 2.12
C THR A 178 -9.99 -22.85 3.05
N PRO A 179 -10.92 -23.62 3.63
CA PRO A 179 -11.66 -23.15 4.80
C PRO A 179 -10.60 -22.91 5.89
N TRP A 180 -10.57 -21.71 6.46
CA TRP A 180 -9.86 -21.51 7.72
C TRP A 180 -10.42 -22.54 8.70
N GLY A 181 -9.62 -23.56 9.01
CA GLY A 181 -9.99 -24.53 10.03
C GLY A 181 -10.22 -23.75 11.32
N LYS A 182 -11.38 -23.94 11.94
CA LYS A 182 -11.87 -23.24 13.16
C LYS A 182 -10.90 -23.21 14.36
N ASN A 183 -9.71 -23.81 14.23
CA ASN A 183 -8.69 -23.96 15.28
C ASN A 183 -7.30 -23.39 14.94
N GLN A 184 -7.07 -22.80 13.76
CA GLN A 184 -5.78 -22.15 13.49
C GLN A 184 -5.79 -20.73 14.05
N ARG A 185 -5.47 -20.61 15.35
CA ARG A 185 -5.15 -19.31 15.97
C ARG A 185 -3.97 -18.70 15.22
N ARG A 186 -4.11 -17.42 14.85
CA ARG A 186 -3.05 -16.64 14.21
C ARG A 186 -1.84 -16.63 15.14
N SER A 187 -0.69 -17.09 14.65
CA SER A 187 0.57 -17.11 15.40
C SER A 187 1.44 -15.90 15.02
N GLY A 188 0.91 -14.69 15.04
CA GLY A 188 1.68 -13.52 14.60
C GLY A 188 1.17 -12.18 15.13
N ILE A 189 2.10 -11.23 15.25
CA ILE A 189 1.82 -9.82 15.48
C ILE A 189 1.42 -9.23 14.13
N GLY A 190 0.19 -8.74 13.98
CA GLY A 190 -0.23 -8.05 12.75
C GLY A 190 0.56 -6.75 12.57
N GLN A 191 0.87 -6.32 11.35
CA GLN A 191 1.70 -5.14 11.09
C GLN A 191 0.92 -4.01 10.42
N PHE A 192 0.91 -2.82 11.02
CA PHE A 192 0.43 -1.60 10.38
C PHE A 192 1.62 -0.76 9.92
N THR A 193 1.66 -0.43 8.63
CA THR A 193 2.67 0.44 8.05
C THR A 193 1.98 1.60 7.34
N THR A 194 2.37 2.84 7.63
CA THR A 194 1.85 4.04 6.95
C THR A 194 2.96 4.80 6.24
N LEU A 195 2.65 5.39 5.09
CA LEU A 195 3.54 6.27 4.32
C LEU A 195 3.25 7.76 4.56
N VAL A 196 2.12 8.07 5.19
CA VAL A 196 1.60 9.44 5.34
C VAL A 196 1.64 9.87 6.81
N GLY A 197 1.36 8.95 7.74
CA GLY A 197 1.30 9.23 9.18
C GLY A 197 -0.09 9.68 9.64
N GLU A 198 -0.20 10.14 10.88
CA GLU A 198 -1.50 10.43 11.52
C GLU A 198 -2.10 11.79 11.18
N THR A 199 -1.32 12.71 10.61
CA THR A 199 -1.76 14.07 10.28
C THR A 199 -1.49 14.32 8.79
N PRO A 200 -2.31 13.73 7.89
CA PRO A 200 -2.10 13.81 6.44
C PRO A 200 -2.04 15.24 5.92
N GLU A 201 -2.71 16.16 6.59
CA GLU A 201 -2.81 17.57 6.21
C GLU A 201 -1.49 18.32 6.41
N ARG A 202 -0.51 17.67 7.03
CA ARG A 202 0.82 18.20 7.30
C ARG A 202 1.87 17.38 6.56
N ILE A 203 2.25 17.86 5.38
CA ILE A 203 3.26 17.22 4.50
C ILE A 203 4.59 17.01 5.24
N ILE A 204 5.04 18.01 6.01
CA ILE A 204 6.27 17.91 6.80
C ILE A 204 5.91 17.52 8.23
N PRO A 205 6.23 16.30 8.67
CA PRO A 205 5.89 15.86 10.01
C PRO A 205 6.66 16.64 11.08
N THR A 206 6.04 16.85 12.24
CA THR A 206 6.72 17.50 13.36
C THR A 206 7.58 16.52 14.14
N THR A 207 8.52 17.05 14.94
CA THR A 207 9.26 16.26 15.94
C THR A 207 8.32 15.51 16.89
N ALA A 208 7.16 16.09 17.24
CA ALA A 208 6.18 15.44 18.09
C ALA A 208 5.50 14.25 17.39
N ASP A 209 5.25 14.34 16.08
CA ASP A 209 4.70 13.25 15.30
C ASP A 209 5.69 12.09 15.23
N ASN A 210 6.97 12.39 15.01
CA ASN A 210 8.05 11.38 14.93
C ASN A 210 8.26 10.70 16.28
N PHE A 211 8.25 11.47 17.35
CA PHE A 211 8.33 10.94 18.71
C PHE A 211 7.16 9.99 19.00
N ARG A 212 5.92 10.37 18.64
CA ARG A 212 4.74 9.51 18.80
C ARG A 212 4.84 8.25 17.97
N ALA A 213 5.26 8.36 16.71
CA ALA A 213 5.49 7.22 15.84
C ALA A 213 6.55 6.27 16.43
N GLY A 214 7.69 6.79 16.89
CA GLY A 214 8.73 6.02 17.56
C GLY A 214 8.21 5.32 18.83
N LEU A 215 7.42 6.01 19.66
CA LEU A 215 6.78 5.39 20.82
C LEU A 215 5.84 4.23 20.42
N ARG A 216 5.13 4.34 19.30
CA ARG A 216 4.29 3.25 18.80
C ARG A 216 5.12 2.09 18.26
N SER A 217 6.19 2.39 17.52
CA SER A 217 7.15 1.40 17.07
C SER A 217 7.88 0.70 18.23
N LEU A 218 8.02 1.33 19.39
CA LEU A 218 8.67 0.74 20.57
C LEU A 218 7.73 -0.03 21.50
N LYS A 219 6.41 0.14 21.35
CA LYS A 219 5.40 -0.61 22.15
C LYS A 219 5.40 -2.12 21.88
N PHE A 220 6.34 -2.63 21.06
CA PHE A 220 6.72 -4.05 21.01
C PHE A 220 7.54 -4.53 22.22
N SER A 221 8.19 -3.64 22.99
CA SER A 221 9.18 -4.01 24.00
C SER A 221 8.72 -3.89 25.47
N SER A 222 7.87 -2.92 25.84
CA SER A 222 7.47 -2.79 27.27
C SER A 222 6.21 -3.61 27.59
N GLY A 223 6.43 -4.77 28.21
CA GLY A 223 5.42 -5.36 29.07
C GLY A 223 5.12 -4.39 30.22
N SER A 224 3.96 -3.75 30.20
CA SER A 224 3.47 -2.98 31.34
C SER A 224 1.95 -3.10 31.46
N GLY A 225 1.52 -3.91 32.43
CA GLY A 225 0.42 -3.57 33.32
C GLY A 225 -1.01 -3.66 32.79
N GLY A 226 -1.36 -4.66 31.97
CA GLY A 226 -2.75 -4.92 31.58
C GLY A 226 -3.26 -6.26 32.12
N SER A 227 -4.22 -6.19 33.04
CA SER A 227 -5.09 -7.24 33.58
C SER A 227 -5.01 -8.65 32.94
N VAL A 228 -4.74 -9.65 33.79
CA VAL A 228 -4.97 -11.07 33.54
C VAL A 228 -6.39 -11.27 32.99
N GLY A 229 -6.54 -11.56 31.70
CA GLY A 229 -7.85 -11.91 31.13
C GLY A 229 -7.99 -11.86 29.61
N GLU A 230 -7.22 -11.04 28.89
CA GLU A 230 -7.39 -10.90 27.44
C GLU A 230 -6.03 -10.79 26.75
N GLU A 231 -5.60 -11.85 26.05
CA GLU A 231 -4.46 -11.80 25.12
C GLU A 231 -4.83 -10.89 23.94
N LYS A 232 -4.75 -9.57 24.13
CA LYS A 232 -4.91 -8.62 23.02
C LYS A 232 -3.75 -8.82 22.06
N THR A 233 -4.03 -9.41 20.90
CA THR A 233 -3.09 -9.57 19.78
C THR A 233 -2.38 -8.23 19.56
N LYS A 234 -1.05 -8.20 19.69
CA LYS A 234 -0.28 -6.96 19.52
C LYS A 234 -0.24 -6.59 18.03
N VAL A 235 -0.18 -5.30 17.73
CA VAL A 235 -0.09 -4.79 16.34
C VAL A 235 1.17 -3.96 16.17
N GLY A 236 2.03 -4.42 15.28
CA GLY A 236 3.13 -3.77 14.58
C GLY A 236 2.81 -2.35 14.14
N TYR A 237 3.74 -1.40 14.31
CA TYR A 237 3.60 -0.05 13.79
C TYR A 237 4.91 0.39 13.13
N ALA A 238 4.82 0.85 11.89
CA ALA A 238 5.91 1.52 11.19
C ALA A 238 5.37 2.75 10.45
N TRP A 239 6.12 3.85 10.50
CA TRP A 239 5.88 5.00 9.64
C TRP A 239 7.12 5.21 8.78
N ILE A 240 6.95 5.10 7.47
CA ILE A 240 8.00 5.36 6.49
C ILE A 240 7.76 6.78 5.97
N SER A 241 8.46 7.75 6.54
CA SER A 241 8.35 9.15 6.14
C SER A 241 9.45 9.47 5.14
N VAL A 242 9.08 9.68 3.87
CA VAL A 242 10.03 10.08 2.81
C VAL A 242 10.77 11.39 3.16
N ALA A 243 10.12 12.29 3.90
CA ALA A 243 10.73 13.53 4.36
C ALA A 243 11.82 13.32 5.45
N GLN A 244 11.84 12.16 6.10
CA GLN A 244 12.82 11.79 7.14
C GLN A 244 13.83 10.77 6.68
N ASP A 245 13.47 9.95 5.69
CA ASP A 245 14.36 8.97 5.06
C ASP A 245 15.40 9.64 4.15
N VAL A 246 15.56 10.97 4.26
CA VAL A 246 16.73 11.67 3.75
C VAL A 246 17.89 11.26 4.62
N ASP A 247 18.58 10.22 4.17
CA ASP A 247 19.72 9.63 4.82
C ASP A 247 20.76 10.69 5.25
N TRP A 248 20.81 10.91 6.55
CA TRP A 248 21.83 11.72 7.22
C TRP A 248 23.00 10.87 7.73
N GLU A 249 22.91 9.54 7.62
CA GLU A 249 23.89 8.55 8.08
C GLU A 249 24.92 8.19 6.99
N GLY A 250 24.66 8.53 5.72
CA GLY A 250 25.65 8.52 4.65
C GLY A 250 25.81 7.18 3.92
N ASP A 251 24.74 6.39 3.85
CA ASP A 251 24.61 5.33 2.87
C ASP A 251 24.74 5.89 1.44
N ASP A 252 25.48 5.17 0.61
CA ASP A 252 25.78 5.63 -0.74
C ASP A 252 24.48 5.72 -1.55
N VAL A 253 24.15 6.91 -2.05
CA VAL A 253 23.04 7.13 -3.00
C VAL A 253 23.11 6.13 -4.16
N ALA A 254 24.33 5.74 -4.57
CA ALA A 254 24.53 4.72 -5.59
C ALA A 254 23.98 3.34 -5.18
N ASP A 255 24.08 2.95 -3.91
CA ASP A 255 23.52 1.69 -3.41
C ASP A 255 21.99 1.73 -3.42
N SER A 256 21.38 2.82 -2.94
CA SER A 256 19.92 3.00 -2.99
C SER A 256 19.38 2.98 -4.43
N ILE A 257 20.04 3.71 -5.34
CA ILE A 257 19.73 3.67 -6.78
C ILE A 257 19.94 2.25 -7.32
N GLY A 258 21.02 1.58 -6.94
CA GLY A 258 21.32 0.21 -7.35
C GLY A 258 20.24 -0.78 -6.93
N HIS A 259 19.68 -0.63 -5.71
CA HIS A 259 18.55 -1.44 -5.24
C HIS A 259 17.28 -1.17 -6.03
N VAL A 260 16.96 0.09 -6.30
CA VAL A 260 15.79 0.45 -7.13
C VAL A 260 15.95 -0.09 -8.56
N LEU A 261 17.13 0.04 -9.17
CA LEU A 261 17.42 -0.51 -10.49
C LEU A 261 17.32 -2.03 -10.50
N ARG A 262 17.77 -2.71 -9.43
CA ARG A 262 17.62 -4.17 -9.29
C ARG A 262 16.14 -4.57 -9.24
N LEU A 263 15.35 -3.90 -8.41
CA LEU A 263 13.90 -4.12 -8.34
C LEU A 263 13.23 -3.95 -9.72
N ALA A 264 13.61 -2.93 -10.46
CA ALA A 264 13.05 -2.67 -11.78
C ALA A 264 13.52 -3.65 -12.86
N LEU A 265 14.83 -3.90 -12.96
CA LEU A 265 15.43 -4.67 -14.06
C LEU A 265 15.38 -6.18 -13.84
N GLU A 266 15.59 -6.64 -12.60
CA GLU A 266 15.64 -8.07 -12.28
C GLU A 266 14.27 -8.61 -11.86
N HIS A 267 13.47 -7.81 -11.15
CA HIS A 267 12.19 -8.23 -10.60
C HIS A 267 10.97 -7.61 -11.29
N GLY A 268 11.18 -6.71 -12.25
CA GLY A 268 10.09 -6.08 -13.01
C GLY A 268 9.20 -5.15 -12.18
N VAL A 269 9.63 -4.74 -10.98
CA VAL A 269 8.88 -3.80 -10.12
C VAL A 269 8.95 -2.42 -10.75
N LYS A 270 7.81 -1.91 -11.20
CA LYS A 270 7.73 -0.63 -11.90
C LYS A 270 6.53 0.21 -11.44
N PRO A 271 6.64 1.54 -11.43
CA PRO A 271 5.49 2.40 -11.19
C PRO A 271 4.42 2.16 -12.27
N VAL A 272 3.16 2.23 -11.86
CA VAL A 272 2.04 2.22 -12.80
C VAL A 272 1.80 3.65 -13.26
N VAL A 273 2.06 3.90 -14.55
CA VAL A 273 2.00 5.25 -15.13
C VAL A 273 0.72 5.47 -15.94
N ALA A 274 0.16 4.40 -16.51
CA ALA A 274 -1.11 4.47 -17.20
C ALA A 274 -2.23 4.67 -16.19
N ARG A 275 -3.06 5.72 -16.34
CA ARG A 275 -4.22 5.94 -15.48
C ARG A 275 -5.40 5.09 -15.93
N ALA A 276 -6.23 4.67 -14.98
CA ALA A 276 -7.52 4.08 -15.32
C ALA A 276 -8.37 5.20 -15.91
N SER A 277 -9.13 4.91 -16.96
CA SER A 277 -9.84 5.88 -17.80
C SER A 277 -10.99 6.55 -17.03
N THR A 278 -10.68 7.63 -16.30
CA THR A 278 -11.70 8.50 -15.71
C THR A 278 -12.14 9.55 -16.73
N ARG A 279 -13.45 9.62 -16.95
CA ARG A 279 -14.31 10.63 -17.63
C ARG A 279 -13.74 11.49 -18.79
N ASP A 280 -14.52 11.51 -19.88
CA ASP A 280 -14.59 12.46 -21.01
C ASP A 280 -13.35 12.69 -21.90
N GLU A 281 -13.31 12.03 -23.07
CA GLU A 281 -12.33 12.17 -24.19
C GLU A 281 -11.95 13.59 -24.67
N TYR A 282 -12.59 14.58 -24.09
CA TYR A 282 -12.63 15.97 -24.51
C TYR A 282 -12.36 16.97 -23.38
N SER A 283 -12.08 16.54 -22.15
CA SER A 283 -11.65 17.43 -21.05
C SER A 283 -10.19 17.88 -21.27
N PRO A 284 -9.79 19.13 -20.95
CA PRO A 284 -8.38 19.53 -20.94
C PRO A 284 -7.49 18.68 -20.01
N GLU A 285 -8.09 17.86 -19.14
CA GLU A 285 -7.44 16.79 -18.36
C GLU A 285 -6.81 15.68 -19.22
N TYR A 286 -7.07 15.66 -20.53
CA TYR A 286 -6.48 14.73 -21.50
C TYR A 286 -4.98 14.91 -21.72
N ALA A 287 -4.43 16.06 -21.30
CA ALA A 287 -2.99 16.32 -21.37
C ALA A 287 -2.15 15.31 -20.54
N TRP A 288 -2.78 14.58 -19.61
CA TRP A 288 -2.08 13.75 -18.62
C TRP A 288 -2.23 12.23 -18.83
N GLN A 289 -2.91 11.78 -19.90
CA GLN A 289 -3.20 10.35 -20.11
C GLN A 289 -1.95 9.47 -20.30
N SER A 290 -0.87 10.03 -20.85
CA SER A 290 0.40 9.31 -20.96
C SER A 290 1.00 8.98 -19.59
N GLY A 291 0.60 9.70 -18.54
CA GLY A 291 1.26 9.72 -17.24
C GLY A 291 2.71 10.23 -17.31
N VAL A 292 3.14 10.78 -18.46
CA VAL A 292 4.50 11.25 -18.70
C VAL A 292 4.48 12.69 -19.20
N ILE A 293 5.22 13.56 -18.52
CA ILE A 293 5.27 15.00 -18.80
C ILE A 293 6.72 15.48 -18.92
N PRO A 294 6.99 16.53 -19.70
CA PRO A 294 8.30 17.18 -19.69
C PRO A 294 8.53 17.91 -18.36
N PHE A 295 9.80 18.09 -17.97
CA PHE A 295 10.18 18.75 -16.72
C PHE A 295 9.60 20.16 -16.57
N GLU A 296 9.49 20.91 -17.66
CA GLU A 296 8.95 22.27 -17.67
C GLU A 296 7.46 22.32 -17.29
N LYS A 297 6.74 21.20 -17.42
CA LYS A 297 5.33 21.05 -17.02
C LYS A 297 5.16 20.36 -15.67
N ALA A 298 6.24 20.03 -14.96
CA ALA A 298 6.16 19.38 -13.65
C ALA A 298 5.35 20.18 -12.60
N PRO A 299 5.33 21.53 -12.59
CA PRO A 299 4.47 22.26 -11.66
C PRO A 299 2.97 22.03 -11.91
N ASP A 300 2.58 21.75 -13.15
CA ASP A 300 1.18 21.66 -13.57
C ASP A 300 0.47 20.40 -13.05
N ILE A 301 1.21 19.41 -12.53
CA ILE A 301 0.60 18.19 -11.97
C ILE A 301 0.22 18.33 -10.49
N PHE A 302 0.70 19.35 -9.79
CA PHE A 302 0.41 19.60 -8.37
C PHE A 302 -0.84 20.47 -8.22
N ILE A 303 -1.98 19.95 -8.69
CA ILE A 303 -3.29 20.60 -8.60
C ILE A 303 -4.04 20.04 -7.39
N ASN A 304 -4.60 20.93 -6.57
CA ASN A 304 -5.48 20.53 -5.47
C ASN A 304 -6.81 19.98 -6.01
N GLY A 305 -7.31 18.90 -5.41
CA GLY A 305 -8.56 18.25 -5.83
C GLY A 305 -8.32 17.17 -6.89
N ASP A 306 -9.07 17.21 -8.00
CA ASP A 306 -9.08 16.17 -9.04
C ASP A 306 -7.88 16.23 -10.01
N GLY A 307 -6.70 16.59 -9.48
CA GLY A 307 -5.46 16.64 -10.25
C GLY A 307 -4.91 15.25 -10.66
N PRO A 308 -3.83 15.20 -11.45
CA PRO A 308 -3.26 13.95 -11.92
C PRO A 308 -2.61 13.07 -10.84
N LEU A 309 -2.38 13.62 -9.65
CA LEU A 309 -1.88 12.93 -8.48
C LEU A 309 -2.99 12.55 -7.46
N SER A 310 -4.26 12.88 -7.77
CA SER A 310 -5.39 12.52 -6.91
C SER A 310 -5.52 11.00 -6.77
N ALA A 311 -6.10 10.56 -5.64
CA ALA A 311 -6.33 9.15 -5.32
C ALA A 311 -5.07 8.25 -5.37
N GLY A 312 -3.88 8.84 -5.23
CA GLY A 312 -2.60 8.11 -5.30
C GLY A 312 -2.07 7.93 -6.73
N GLY A 313 -2.54 8.71 -7.70
CA GLY A 313 -2.04 8.66 -9.08
C GLY A 313 -0.53 8.92 -9.20
N THR A 314 0.09 8.31 -10.22
CA THR A 314 1.51 8.50 -10.53
C THR A 314 1.70 9.36 -11.79
N MET A 315 2.69 10.24 -11.76
CA MET A 315 3.19 10.95 -12.93
C MET A 315 4.70 10.77 -13.06
N VAL A 316 5.19 10.65 -14.28
CA VAL A 316 6.61 10.57 -14.63
C VAL A 316 7.04 11.88 -15.26
N VAL A 317 8.08 12.49 -14.67
CA VAL A 317 8.68 13.72 -15.19
C VAL A 317 9.93 13.37 -16.00
N LYS A 318 9.94 13.73 -17.28
CA LYS A 318 11.10 13.57 -18.18
C LYS A 318 12.10 14.72 -17.92
N VAL A 319 13.24 14.41 -17.31
CA VAL A 319 14.26 15.38 -16.87
C VAL A 319 15.29 15.75 -17.96
N ALA A 320 15.30 15.06 -19.11
CA ALA A 320 16.22 15.35 -20.20
C ALA A 320 15.49 15.62 -21.53
N ALA A 321 15.95 16.64 -22.24
CA ALA A 321 15.56 16.97 -23.61
C ALA A 321 16.07 15.87 -24.58
N ASP A 322 15.29 15.61 -25.64
CA ASP A 322 15.80 14.90 -26.82
C ASP A 322 16.87 15.75 -27.53
#